data_AF-A0A662K8P2-F1
#
_entry.id   AF-A0A662K8P2-F1
#
_cell.length_a   1.000
_cell.length_b   1.000
_cell.length_c   1.000
_cell.angle_alpha   90.00
_cell.angle_beta   90.00
_cell.angle_gamma   90.00
#
_symmetry.space_group_name_H-M   'P 1'
#
loop_
_entity.id
_entity.type
_entity.pdbx_description
1 polymer ?
#
loop_
_entity_poly.entity_id
_entity_poly.type
_entity_poly.pdbx_seq_one_letter_code
_entity_poly.pdbx_strand_id
1 'polypeptide(L)'
;MKASIIRMVKAFEWMFRYMTKELRALPDFLIIGAQKSGTTSLYKYLVEHPKILPSFKKEVHFFDLNYHKGVGWYRAHFPLKVEKDLKAGLTGEATPLYIFHP
;
A
#
# COMPACT_ATOMS: atom_id res chain seq x y z
N MET A 1 19.30 -17.08 -13.56
CA MET A 1 19.32 -17.54 -12.15
C MET A 1 18.83 -16.47 -11.15
N LYS A 2 19.43 -15.26 -11.07
CA LYS A 2 19.05 -14.20 -10.10
C LYS A 2 17.58 -13.73 -10.18
N ALA A 3 17.02 -13.57 -11.38
CA ALA A 3 15.62 -13.15 -11.57
C ALA A 3 14.59 -14.14 -11.01
N SER A 4 14.88 -15.45 -11.06
CA SER A 4 14.00 -16.49 -10.52
C SER A 4 13.89 -16.40 -9.00
N ILE A 5 15.02 -16.17 -8.33
CA ILE A 5 15.09 -16.02 -6.86
C ILE A 5 14.32 -14.78 -6.42
N ILE A 6 14.50 -13.62 -7.09
CA ILE A 6 13.76 -12.39 -6.76
C ILE A 6 12.24 -12.59 -6.88
N ARG A 7 11.79 -13.31 -7.91
CA ARG A 7 10.37 -13.64 -8.10
C ARG A 7 9.84 -14.52 -6.96
N MET A 8 10.61 -15.52 -6.52
CA MET A 8 10.24 -16.37 -5.38
C MET A 8 10.14 -15.57 -4.08
N VAL A 9 11.11 -14.68 -3.81
CA VAL A 9 11.10 -13.82 -2.61
C VAL A 9 9.86 -12.92 -2.59
N LYS A 10 9.54 -12.25 -3.71
CA LYS A 10 8.35 -11.41 -3.82
C LYS A 10 7.05 -12.21 -3.65
N ALA A 11 6.99 -13.43 -4.18
CA ALA A 11 5.84 -14.31 -4.02
C ALA A 11 5.66 -14.72 -2.55
N PHE A 12 6.75 -15.06 -1.87
CA PHE A 12 6.72 -15.39 -0.45
C PHE A 12 6.33 -14.19 0.41
N GLU A 13 6.89 -13.00 0.14
CA GLU A 13 6.52 -11.78 0.84
C GLU A 13 5.03 -11.46 0.66
N TRP A 14 4.52 -11.58 -0.57
CA TRP A 14 3.10 -11.39 -0.85
C TRP A 14 2.22 -12.43 -0.11
N MET A 15 2.61 -13.70 -0.14
CA MET A 15 1.91 -14.76 0.58
C MET A 15 1.86 -14.47 2.09
N PHE A 16 3.00 -14.14 2.70
CA PHE A 16 3.06 -13.76 4.11
C PHE A 16 2.18 -12.53 4.41
N ARG A 17 2.22 -11.51 3.56
CA ARG A 17 1.37 -10.32 3.68
C ARG A 17 -0.11 -10.66 3.65
N TYR A 18 -0.53 -11.54 2.74
CA TYR A 18 -1.92 -11.97 2.63
C TYR A 18 -2.36 -12.86 3.78
N MET A 19 -1.51 -13.79 4.24
CA MET A 19 -1.79 -14.64 5.40
C MET A 19 -1.95 -13.83 6.70
N THR A 20 -1.30 -12.67 6.79
CA THR A 20 -1.35 -11.77 7.95
C THR A 20 -2.34 -10.61 7.79
N LYS A 21 -3.23 -10.64 6.78
CA LYS A 21 -4.10 -9.50 6.41
C LYS A 21 -4.96 -8.94 7.56
N GLU A 22 -5.49 -9.78 8.45
CA GLU A 22 -6.33 -9.33 9.57
C GLU A 22 -5.55 -8.54 10.64
N LEU A 23 -4.24 -8.77 10.71
CA LEU A 23 -3.32 -8.08 11.61
C LEU A 23 -2.75 -6.78 11.00
N ARG A 24 -3.08 -6.49 9.73
CA ARG A 24 -2.60 -5.31 9.01
C ARG A 24 -3.56 -4.13 9.12
N ALA A 25 -2.99 -2.94 9.09
CA ALA A 25 -3.74 -1.70 9.14
C ALA A 25 -4.58 -1.48 7.86
N LEU A 26 -5.55 -0.58 7.95
CA LEU A 26 -6.07 0.13 6.79
C LEU A 26 -5.30 1.45 6.65
N PRO A 27 -5.34 2.10 5.47
CA PRO A 27 -4.71 3.39 5.28
C PRO A 27 -5.37 4.47 6.15
N ASP A 28 -4.54 5.37 6.66
CA ASP A 28 -4.94 6.63 7.31
C ASP A 28 -5.17 7.75 6.29
N PHE A 29 -4.52 7.67 5.13
CA PHE A 29 -4.66 8.65 4.06
C PHE A 29 -4.65 8.01 2.68
N LEU A 30 -5.30 8.68 1.72
CA LEU A 30 -5.32 8.33 0.31
C LEU A 30 -4.97 9.57 -0.52
N ILE A 31 -4.01 9.45 -1.43
CA ILE A 31 -3.76 10.46 -2.47
C ILE A 31 -4.50 10.00 -3.72
N ILE A 32 -5.68 10.57 -3.94
CA ILE A 32 -6.66 10.06 -4.91
C ILE A 32 -6.49 10.61 -6.33
N GLY A 33 -5.67 11.65 -6.54
CA GLY A 33 -5.59 12.31 -7.85
C GLY A 33 -4.91 13.67 -7.86
N ALA A 34 -4.69 14.23 -9.05
CA ALA A 34 -5.00 13.65 -10.36
C ALA A 34 -3.75 13.07 -11.06
N GLN A 35 -3.93 12.31 -12.15
CA GLN A 35 -2.81 11.85 -12.94
C GLN A 35 -1.98 13.05 -13.46
N LYS A 36 -0.65 12.95 -13.43
CA LYS A 36 0.30 14.02 -13.78
C LYS A 36 0.25 15.27 -12.89
N SER A 37 -0.43 15.24 -11.73
CA SER A 37 -0.44 16.36 -10.77
C SER A 37 0.61 16.25 -9.65
N GLY A 38 1.65 15.44 -9.82
CA GLY A 38 2.72 15.29 -8.83
C GLY A 38 2.44 14.31 -7.67
N THR A 39 1.41 13.46 -7.77
CA THR A 39 1.05 12.47 -6.74
C THR A 39 2.19 11.50 -6.38
N THR A 40 3.02 11.09 -7.34
CA THR A 40 4.22 10.27 -7.08
C THR A 40 5.24 11.01 -6.21
N SER A 41 5.53 12.27 -6.54
CA SER A 41 6.48 13.09 -5.77
C SER A 41 5.96 13.34 -4.37
N LEU A 42 4.69 13.72 -4.24
CA LEU A 42 4.03 13.92 -2.94
C LEU A 42 4.12 12.65 -2.08
N TYR A 43 3.72 11.49 -2.62
CA TYR A 43 3.81 10.23 -1.88
C TYR A 43 5.26 9.91 -1.46
N LYS A 44 6.23 10.12 -2.35
CA LYS A 44 7.66 9.92 -2.05
C LYS A 44 8.12 10.80 -0.87
N TYR A 45 7.81 12.10 -0.89
CA TYR A 45 8.19 13.01 0.19
C TYR A 45 7.54 12.64 1.52
N LEU A 46 6.29 12.17 1.50
CA LEU A 46 5.62 11.69 2.71
C LEU A 46 6.33 10.46 3.30
N VAL A 47 6.62 9.44 2.50
CA VAL A 47 7.26 8.21 3.01
C VAL A 47 8.73 8.38 3.40
N GLU A 48 9.36 9.49 3.07
CA GLU A 48 10.67 9.90 3.61
C GLU A 48 10.57 10.30 5.10
N HIS A 49 9.39 10.69 5.58
CA HIS A 49 9.17 10.99 7.00
C HIS A 49 9.16 9.69 7.83
N PRO A 50 9.91 9.59 8.95
CA PRO A 50 10.08 8.34 9.70
C PRO A 50 8.79 7.79 10.32
N LYS A 51 7.76 8.63 10.47
CA LYS A 51 6.43 8.25 10.96
C LYS A 51 5.44 7.88 9.85
N ILE A 52 5.84 7.86 8.58
CA ILE A 52 4.98 7.41 7.49
C ILE A 52 5.51 6.08 6.97
N LEU A 53 4.73 5.03 7.20
CA LEU A 53 5.07 3.69 6.76
C LEU A 53 4.50 3.47 5.35
N PRO A 54 5.33 3.11 4.36
CA PRO A 54 4.89 2.94 2.98
C PRO A 54 3.97 1.72 2.83
N SER A 55 3.02 1.81 1.90
CA SER A 55 2.34 0.65 1.37
C SER A 55 3.30 -0.24 0.54
N PHE A 56 2.94 -1.51 0.38
CA PHE A 56 3.68 -2.48 -0.43
C PHE A 56 3.75 -2.09 -1.91
N LYS A 57 2.69 -1.44 -2.39
CA LYS A 57 2.58 -0.89 -3.75
C LYS A 57 2.03 0.52 -3.64
N LYS A 58 2.68 1.48 -4.30
CA LYS A 58 2.25 2.88 -4.34
C LYS A 58 0.79 3.02 -4.80
N GLU A 59 0.49 2.43 -5.96
CA GLU A 59 -0.84 2.41 -6.57
C GLU A 59 -1.46 1.04 -6.33
N VAL A 60 -2.37 0.91 -5.36
CA VAL A 60 -3.02 -0.38 -5.06
C VAL A 60 -4.19 -0.63 -6.00
N HIS A 61 -4.82 0.42 -6.52
CA HIS A 61 -5.95 0.32 -7.42
C HIS A 61 -7.11 -0.51 -6.84
N PHE A 62 -7.42 -0.29 -5.56
CA PHE A 62 -8.49 -0.98 -4.87
C PHE A 62 -9.87 -0.45 -5.26
N PHE A 63 -10.07 0.87 -5.23
CA PHE A 63 -11.39 1.47 -5.49
C PHE A 63 -11.77 1.58 -6.98
N ASP A 64 -10.87 1.22 -7.89
CA ASP A 64 -11.11 1.21 -9.35
C ASP A 64 -11.05 -0.21 -9.93
N LEU A 65 -9.92 -0.91 -9.82
CA LEU A 65 -9.68 -2.17 -10.53
C LEU A 65 -9.86 -3.43 -9.65
N ASN A 66 -9.60 -3.32 -8.36
CA ASN A 66 -9.41 -4.49 -7.48
C ASN A 66 -10.42 -4.59 -6.34
N TYR A 67 -11.54 -3.86 -6.40
CA TYR A 67 -12.54 -3.86 -5.33
C TYR A 67 -13.09 -5.27 -5.05
N HIS A 68 -13.30 -6.05 -6.11
CA HIS A 68 -13.75 -7.44 -6.08
C HIS A 68 -12.84 -8.39 -5.28
N LYS A 69 -11.58 -8.01 -5.00
CA LYS A 69 -10.65 -8.82 -4.20
C LYS A 69 -10.89 -8.70 -2.69
N GLY A 70 -11.74 -7.76 -2.27
CA GLY A 70 -12.16 -7.58 -0.89
C GLY A 70 -11.14 -6.87 0.00
N VAL A 71 -11.62 -6.40 1.16
CA VAL A 71 -10.84 -5.59 2.10
C VAL A 71 -9.62 -6.33 2.65
N GLY A 72 -9.68 -7.66 2.79
CA GLY A 72 -8.52 -8.45 3.21
C GLY A 72 -7.35 -8.38 2.22
N TRP A 73 -7.64 -8.40 0.91
CA TRP A 73 -6.62 -8.18 -0.12
C TRP A 73 -6.05 -6.76 -0.04
N TYR A 74 -6.90 -5.77 0.25
CA TYR A 74 -6.48 -4.38 0.41
C TYR A 74 -5.52 -4.21 1.61
N ARG A 75 -5.91 -4.73 2.78
CA ARG A 75 -5.09 -4.73 4.01
C ARG A 75 -3.70 -5.31 3.81
N ALA A 76 -3.54 -6.33 2.97
CA ALA A 76 -2.26 -6.97 2.69
C ALA A 76 -1.19 -6.00 2.12
N HIS A 77 -1.61 -4.84 1.60
CA HIS A 77 -0.69 -3.81 1.11
C HIS A 77 -0.12 -2.93 2.23
N PHE A 78 -0.71 -2.91 3.43
CA PHE A 78 -0.32 -1.99 4.50
C PHE A 78 0.53 -2.70 5.59
N PRO A 79 1.24 -1.96 6.44
CA PRO A 79 2.00 -2.50 7.58
C PRO A 79 1.13 -3.28 8.57
N LEU A 80 1.79 -4.06 9.42
CA LEU A 80 1.12 -4.64 10.59
C LEU A 80 0.69 -3.52 11.55
N LYS A 81 -0.45 -3.68 12.23
CA LYS A 81 -0.93 -2.69 13.21
C LYS A 81 0.11 -2.44 14.30
N VAL A 82 0.71 -3.51 14.83
CA VAL A 82 1.78 -3.40 15.84
C VAL A 82 2.98 -2.57 15.35
N GLU A 83 3.37 -2.70 14.08
CA GLU A 83 4.49 -1.92 13.53
C GLU A 83 4.13 -0.43 13.44
N LYS A 84 2.92 -0.13 12.98
CA LYS A 84 2.37 1.22 12.90
C LYS A 84 2.27 1.85 14.29
N ASP A 85 1.74 1.11 15.27
CA ASP A 85 1.52 1.57 16.64
C ASP A 85 2.85 1.84 17.37
N LEU A 86 3.83 0.94 17.25
CA LEU A 86 5.17 1.11 17.84
C LEU A 86 5.89 2.36 17.34
N LYS A 87 5.63 2.78 16.09
CA LYS A 87 6.20 4.00 15.51
C LYS A 87 5.34 5.24 15.73
N ALA A 88 4.16 5.09 16.35
CA ALA A 88 3.09 6.10 16.35
C ALA A 88 2.92 6.70 14.94
N GLY A 89 2.92 5.81 13.93
CA GLY A 89 3.01 6.16 12.52
C GLY A 89 1.68 6.13 11.79
N LEU A 90 1.68 6.68 10.58
CA LEU A 90 0.58 6.64 9.63
C LEU A 90 0.97 5.79 8.41
N THR A 91 -0.02 5.27 7.69
CA THR A 91 0.21 4.58 6.42
C THR A 91 -0.86 5.00 5.42
N GLY A 92 -0.54 4.93 4.12
CA GLY A 92 -1.46 5.36 3.08
C GLY A 92 -0.99 4.92 1.71
N GLU A 93 -1.78 5.22 0.69
CA GLU A 93 -1.45 4.93 -0.69
C GLU A 93 -1.75 6.11 -1.62
N ALA A 94 -1.29 6.01 -2.87
CA ALA A 94 -1.50 7.03 -3.87
C ALA A 94 -1.91 6.40 -5.20
N THR A 95 -3.22 6.32 -5.46
CA THR A 95 -3.78 5.95 -6.76
C THR A 95 -4.47 7.15 -7.40
N PRO A 96 -3.86 7.77 -8.42
CA PRO A 96 -4.36 9.03 -8.99
C PRO A 96 -5.67 8.93 -9.76
N LEU A 97 -6.11 7.71 -10.08
CA LEU A 97 -7.35 7.45 -10.83
C LEU A 97 -8.59 7.40 -9.93
N TYR A 98 -8.41 7.30 -8.60
CA TYR A 98 -9.55 7.24 -7.68
C TYR A 98 -10.46 8.47 -7.79
N ILE A 99 -9.92 9.66 -8.11
CA ILE A 99 -10.71 10.90 -8.28
C ILE A 99 -11.76 10.82 -9.40
N PHE A 100 -11.61 9.88 -10.35
CA PHE A 100 -12.55 9.70 -11.47
C PHE A 100 -13.49 8.52 -11.28
N HIS A 101 -13.36 7.76 -10.18
CA HIS A 101 -14.22 6.64 -9.87
C HIS A 101 -15.26 7.05 -8.81
N PRO A 102 -16.57 6.94 -9.13
CA PRO A 102 -17.66 7.37 -8.25
C PRO A 102 -17.84 6.48 -7.01
#